data_AF-A0A183GIQ9-F1
#
_entry.id   AF-A0A183GIQ9-F1
#
_cell.length_a   1.000
_cell.length_b   1.000
_cell.length_c   1.000
_cell.angle_alpha   90.00
_cell.angle_beta   90.00
_cell.angle_gamma   90.00
#
_symmetry.space_group_name_H-M   'P 1'
#
loop_
_entity.id
_entity.type
_entity.pdbx_description
1 polymer ?
#
loop_
_entity_poly.entity_id
_entity_poly.type
_entity_poly.pdbx_seq_one_letter_code
_entity_poly.pdbx_strand_id
1 'polypeptide(L)'
;MWAVLCGSPRTTSGVGIIVSERFRDSIVSVERFDDRLMEIVVVAKERLYNFLSAYAPQTGCSDQAKDKFWSLLDEKTADVPPKDVIIVAGDLNGHEGGAKDGYSCHGGFG
;
A
#
# COMPACT_ATOMS: atom_id res chain seq x y z
N MET A 1 -8.61 -18.80 7.67
CA MET A 1 -7.82 -17.65 7.13
C MET A 1 -8.72 -16.88 6.18
N TRP A 2 -8.65 -15.54 6.12
CA TRP A 2 -9.50 -14.71 5.25
C TRP A 2 -8.62 -13.87 4.33
N ALA A 3 -8.94 -13.84 3.04
CA ALA A 3 -8.13 -13.17 2.03
C ALA A 3 -9.00 -12.25 1.18
N VAL A 4 -8.46 -11.07 0.89
CA VAL A 4 -9.01 -10.14 -0.09
C VAL A 4 -7.95 -9.86 -1.12
N LEU A 5 -8.34 -10.01 -2.37
CA LEU A 5 -7.49 -9.75 -3.53
C LEU A 5 -8.06 -8.58 -4.32
N CYS A 6 -7.17 -7.80 -4.92
CA CYS A 6 -7.47 -6.81 -5.93
C CYS A 6 -6.52 -7.01 -7.12
N GLY A 7 -7.07 -7.04 -8.32
CA GLY A 7 -6.29 -7.23 -9.54
C GLY A 7 -7.20 -7.19 -10.75
N SER A 8 -6.63 -6.86 -11.89
CA SER A 8 -7.35 -6.85 -13.17
C SER A 8 -6.95 -8.08 -13.97
N PRO A 9 -7.90 -8.80 -14.61
CA PRO A 9 -7.55 -9.90 -15.51
C PRO A 9 -6.78 -9.44 -16.75
N ARG A 10 -6.70 -8.11 -16.98
CA ARG A 10 -5.97 -7.50 -18.10
C ARG A 10 -4.55 -7.08 -17.75
N THR A 11 -4.15 -7.14 -16.47
CA THR A 11 -2.81 -6.76 -16.03
C THR A 11 -2.18 -7.93 -15.28
N THR A 12 -0.85 -7.94 -15.19
CA THR A 12 -0.12 -8.84 -14.28
C THR A 12 0.08 -8.22 -12.90
N SER A 13 -0.62 -7.10 -12.62
CA SER A 13 -0.60 -6.45 -11.32
C SER A 13 -1.66 -7.07 -10.42
N GLY A 14 -1.36 -7.14 -9.14
CA GLY A 14 -2.34 -7.47 -8.13
C GLY A 14 -1.78 -7.29 -6.74
N VAL A 15 -2.66 -6.91 -5.83
CA VAL A 15 -2.39 -6.76 -4.41
C VAL A 15 -3.37 -7.60 -3.62
N GLY A 16 -2.98 -7.96 -2.41
CA GLY A 16 -3.79 -8.82 -1.58
C GLY A 16 -3.43 -8.70 -0.12
N ILE A 17 -4.46 -8.81 0.72
CA ILE A 17 -4.31 -8.81 2.16
C ILE A 17 -4.89 -10.11 2.70
N ILE A 18 -4.08 -10.81 3.48
CA ILE A 18 -4.46 -12.04 4.16
C ILE A 18 -4.50 -11.74 5.65
N VAL A 19 -5.65 -12.01 6.26
CA VAL A 19 -5.93 -11.78 7.66
C VAL A 19 -6.23 -13.12 8.33
N SER A 20 -5.68 -13.32 9.53
CA SER A 20 -6.09 -14.46 10.36
C SER A 20 -7.57 -14.39 10.65
N GLU A 21 -8.25 -15.53 10.61
CA GLU A 21 -9.70 -15.60 10.79
C GLU A 21 -10.18 -15.04 12.13
N ARG A 22 -9.31 -15.07 13.14
CA ARG A 22 -9.52 -14.44 14.45
C ARG A 22 -9.82 -12.93 14.37
N PHE A 23 -9.33 -12.25 13.33
CA PHE A 23 -9.50 -10.81 13.14
C PHE A 23 -10.54 -10.47 12.07
N ARG A 24 -11.25 -11.46 11.52
CA ARG A 24 -12.25 -11.23 10.45
C ARG A 24 -13.30 -10.21 10.90
N ASP A 25 -13.84 -10.38 12.11
CA ASP A 25 -14.89 -9.51 12.64
C ASP A 25 -14.36 -8.15 13.12
N SER A 26 -13.03 -7.98 13.14
CA SER A 26 -12.37 -6.70 13.44
C SER A 26 -12.16 -5.84 12.19
N ILE A 27 -12.48 -6.35 11.00
CA ILE A 27 -12.38 -5.59 9.75
C ILE A 27 -13.57 -4.65 9.65
N VAL A 28 -13.29 -3.37 9.57
CA VAL A 28 -14.28 -2.29 9.47
C VAL A 28 -14.63 -2.02 8.01
N SER A 29 -13.62 -1.97 7.14
CA SER A 29 -13.81 -1.71 5.71
C SER A 29 -12.72 -2.37 4.87
N VAL A 30 -13.05 -2.51 3.59
CA VAL A 30 -12.16 -3.02 2.55
C VAL A 30 -12.34 -2.11 1.33
N GLU A 31 -11.28 -1.42 0.94
CA GLU A 31 -11.28 -0.55 -0.23
C GLU A 31 -10.26 -1.02 -1.25
N ARG A 32 -10.63 -0.94 -2.52
CA ARG A 32 -9.81 -1.35 -3.66
C ARG A 32 -9.74 -0.16 -4.59
N PHE A 33 -8.64 0.58 -4.55
CA PHE A 33 -8.50 1.82 -5.30
C PHE A 33 -8.18 1.53 -6.77
N ASP A 34 -7.24 0.62 -7.01
CA ASP A 34 -6.92 0.10 -8.35
C ASP A 34 -6.25 -1.29 -8.25
N ASP A 35 -5.65 -1.76 -9.36
CA ASP A 35 -4.96 -3.06 -9.41
C ASP A 35 -3.64 -3.12 -8.63
N ARG A 36 -3.21 -2.00 -8.03
CA ARG A 36 -1.92 -1.81 -7.35
C ARG A 36 -2.03 -1.26 -5.94
N LEU A 37 -3.18 -0.73 -5.53
CA LEU A 37 -3.39 -0.22 -4.18
C LEU A 37 -4.75 -0.66 -3.65
N MET A 38 -4.73 -1.25 -2.46
CA MET A 38 -5.92 -1.59 -1.69
C MET A 38 -5.69 -1.34 -0.20
N GLU A 39 -6.77 -1.20 0.54
CA GLU A 39 -6.76 -0.96 1.97
C GLU A 39 -7.74 -1.89 2.68
N ILE A 40 -7.36 -2.31 3.89
CA ILE A 40 -8.33 -2.73 4.90
C ILE A 40 -8.17 -1.88 6.15
N VAL A 41 -9.29 -1.57 6.79
CA VAL A 41 -9.30 -0.92 8.09
C VAL A 41 -9.66 -1.95 9.14
N VAL A 42 -8.83 -2.07 10.17
CA VAL A 42 -9.03 -3.01 11.28
C VAL A 42 -9.14 -2.23 12.58
N VAL A 43 -10.14 -2.55 13.40
CA VAL A 43 -10.25 -2.01 14.76
C VAL A 43 -9.54 -2.92 15.76
N ALA A 44 -8.63 -2.35 16.55
CA ALA A 44 -7.99 -3.05 17.66
C ALA A 44 -7.73 -2.08 18.82
N LYS A 45 -8.08 -2.50 20.05
CA LYS A 45 -7.90 -1.71 21.28
C LYS A 45 -8.39 -0.25 21.13
N GLU A 46 -9.59 -0.08 20.58
CA GLU A 46 -10.24 1.24 20.36
C GLU A 46 -9.51 2.18 19.38
N ARG A 47 -8.58 1.65 18.57
CA ARG A 47 -7.92 2.39 17.48
C ARG A 47 -8.18 1.72 16.14
N LEU A 48 -8.18 2.52 15.08
CA LEU A 48 -8.20 2.03 13.71
C LEU A 48 -6.78 1.88 13.17
N TYR A 49 -6.58 0.80 12.45
CA TYR A 49 -5.35 0.46 11.75
C TYR A 49 -5.68 0.33 10.26
N ASN A 50 -5.10 1.22 9.47
CA ASN A 50 -5.25 1.33 8.04
C ASN A 50 -4.09 0.56 7.41
N PHE A 51 -4.37 -0.64 6.89
CA PHE A 51 -3.38 -1.49 6.24
C PHE A 51 -3.50 -1.33 4.73
N LEU A 52 -2.55 -0.63 4.13
CA LEU A 52 -2.45 -0.48 2.69
C LEU A 52 -1.53 -1.55 2.11
N SER A 53 -2.04 -2.33 1.16
CA SER A 53 -1.24 -3.20 0.31
C SER A 53 -0.98 -2.51 -1.02
N ALA A 54 0.30 -2.35 -1.33
CA ALA A 54 0.76 -1.51 -2.41
C ALA A 54 1.73 -2.24 -3.35
N TYR A 55 1.57 -2.03 -4.65
CA TYR A 55 2.49 -2.51 -5.68
C TYR A 55 2.91 -1.34 -6.59
N ALA A 56 4.04 -0.73 -6.26
CA ALA A 56 4.55 0.42 -6.99
C ALA A 56 4.95 0.03 -8.43
N PRO A 57 4.85 0.95 -9.40
CA PRO A 57 5.39 0.74 -10.74
C PRO A 57 6.89 0.43 -10.73
N GLN A 58 7.30 -0.48 -11.62
CA GLN A 58 8.71 -0.83 -11.81
C GLN A 58 9.50 0.35 -12.38
N THR A 59 10.82 0.36 -12.23
CA THR A 59 11.70 1.44 -12.71
C THR A 59 11.52 1.76 -14.21
N GLY A 60 11.19 0.74 -15.03
CA GLY A 60 10.93 0.91 -16.46
C GLY A 60 9.53 1.40 -16.84
N CYS A 61 8.63 1.60 -15.87
CA CYS A 61 7.34 2.23 -16.12
C CYS A 61 7.50 3.74 -16.38
N SER A 62 6.53 4.34 -17.09
CA SER A 62 6.53 5.77 -17.35
C SER A 62 6.41 6.59 -16.06
N ASP A 63 6.99 7.80 -16.07
CA ASP A 63 6.91 8.71 -14.92
C ASP A 63 5.46 9.05 -14.58
N GLN A 64 4.59 9.21 -15.59
CA GLN A 64 3.15 9.38 -15.37
C GLN A 64 2.53 8.22 -14.56
N ALA A 65 2.95 6.97 -14.79
CA ALA A 65 2.45 5.84 -14.03
C ALA A 65 2.96 5.85 -12.58
N LYS A 66 4.22 6.24 -12.37
CA LYS A 66 4.83 6.41 -11.04
C LYS A 66 4.13 7.52 -10.27
N ASP A 67 4.01 8.70 -10.86
CA ASP A 67 3.36 9.87 -10.27
C ASP A 67 1.93 9.55 -9.88
N LYS A 68 1.17 8.93 -10.79
CA LYS A 68 -0.21 8.52 -10.50
C LYS A 68 -0.30 7.62 -9.27
N PHE A 69 0.60 6.64 -9.15
CA PHE A 69 0.64 5.75 -8.00
C PHE A 69 1.01 6.49 -6.70
N TRP A 70 2.07 7.29 -6.71
CA TRP A 70 2.52 8.01 -5.52
C TRP A 70 1.53 9.07 -5.07
N SER A 71 0.89 9.80 -5.99
CA SER A 71 -0.18 10.74 -5.67
C SER A 71 -1.40 10.05 -5.07
N LEU A 72 -1.79 8.88 -5.60
CA LEU A 72 -2.89 8.11 -5.02
C LEU A 72 -2.55 7.60 -3.61
N LEU A 73 -1.33 7.11 -3.40
CA LEU A 73 -0.89 6.67 -2.08
C LEU A 73 -0.88 7.85 -1.08
N ASP A 74 -0.33 9.00 -1.49
CA ASP A 74 -0.30 10.22 -0.67
C ASP A 74 -1.72 10.66 -0.28
N GLU A 75 -2.63 10.74 -1.25
CA GLU A 75 -4.05 11.07 -1.05
C GLU A 75 -4.68 10.14 0.01
N LYS A 76 -4.52 8.81 -0.14
CA LYS A 76 -5.12 7.85 0.79
C LYS A 76 -4.50 7.87 2.17
N THR A 77 -3.20 8.16 2.28
CA THR A 77 -2.59 8.34 3.59
C THR A 77 -2.97 9.67 4.25
N ALA A 78 -3.25 10.72 3.47
CA ALA A 78 -3.69 12.02 3.97
C ALA A 78 -5.15 12.01 4.47
N ASP A 79 -5.99 11.14 3.90
CA ASP A 79 -7.39 10.93 4.34
C ASP A 79 -7.49 10.30 5.75
N VAL A 80 -6.42 9.66 6.24
CA VAL A 80 -6.43 8.95 7.52
C VAL A 80 -6.33 9.93 8.70
N PRO A 81 -7.24 9.87 9.69
CA PRO A 81 -7.16 10.71 10.88
C PRO A 81 -5.84 10.54 11.66
N PRO A 82 -5.22 11.61 12.18
CA PRO A 82 -3.92 11.54 12.87
C PRO A 82 -3.87 10.63 14.12
N LYS A 83 -5.04 10.27 14.67
CA LYS A 83 -5.18 9.37 15.83
C LYS A 83 -5.05 7.88 15.46
N ASP A 84 -5.28 7.58 14.19
CA ASP A 84 -5.28 6.23 13.65
C ASP A 84 -3.89 5.87 13.14
N VAL A 85 -3.65 4.57 12.91
CA VAL A 85 -2.34 4.07 12.49
C VAL A 85 -2.38 3.73 11.01
N ILE A 86 -1.36 4.14 10.26
CA ILE A 86 -1.17 3.78 8.86
C ILE A 86 -0.01 2.78 8.76
N ILE A 87 -0.24 1.68 8.04
CA ILE A 87 0.76 0.67 7.73
C ILE A 87 0.71 0.41 6.23
N VAL A 88 1.77 0.81 5.51
CA VAL A 88 1.92 0.54 4.08
C VAL A 88 2.88 -0.62 3.90
N ALA A 89 2.47 -1.65 3.16
CA ALA A 89 3.30 -2.82 2.88
C ALA A 89 3.08 -3.33 1.45
N GLY A 90 4.09 -4.02 0.92
CA GLY A 90 4.07 -4.60 -0.42
C GLY A 90 5.38 -4.33 -1.15
N ASP A 91 5.35 -4.42 -2.48
CA ASP A 91 6.53 -4.15 -3.29
C ASP A 91 6.49 -2.69 -3.76
N LEU A 92 7.31 -1.87 -3.10
CA LEU A 92 7.43 -0.44 -3.38
C LEU A 92 8.43 -0.13 -4.50
N ASN A 93 9.08 -1.15 -5.09
CA ASN A 93 10.05 -1.00 -6.19
C ASN A 93 11.09 0.12 -5.98
N GLY A 94 11.50 0.35 -4.73
CA GLY A 94 12.53 1.32 -4.38
C GLY A 94 13.88 0.88 -4.90
N HIS A 95 14.50 1.68 -5.77
CA HIS A 95 15.87 1.49 -6.20
C HIS A 95 16.80 2.33 -5.32
N GLU A 96 17.65 1.69 -4.52
CA GLU A 96 18.80 2.36 -3.93
C GLU A 96 19.83 2.56 -5.04
N GLY A 97 20.00 3.81 -5.49
CA GLY A 97 21.01 4.16 -6.48
C GLY A 97 22.38 3.60 -6.10
N GLY A 98 23.05 2.95 -7.05
CA GLY A 98 24.35 2.32 -6.82
C GLY A 98 25.43 3.32 -6.36
N ALA A 99 25.86 3.16 -5.09
CA ALA A 99 27.10 3.56 -4.42
C ALA A 99 27.50 5.07 -4.46
N LYS A 100 27.82 5.77 -3.36
CA LYS A 100 28.64 5.41 -2.18
C LYS A 100 28.32 6.34 -1.00
N ASP A 101 28.64 5.81 0.18
CA ASP A 101 28.82 6.48 1.48
C ASP A 101 27.57 6.76 2.31
N GLY A 102 27.29 5.80 3.20
CA GLY A 102 26.71 6.06 4.52
C GLY A 102 25.20 6.30 4.54
N TYR A 103 24.46 5.25 4.89
CA TYR A 103 23.11 5.27 5.46
C TYR A 103 22.30 6.57 5.23
N SER A 104 21.34 6.52 4.31
CA SER A 104 20.18 7.40 4.34
C SER A 104 19.00 6.71 3.67
N CYS A 105 18.11 6.17 4.50
CA CYS A 105 16.77 5.75 4.10
C CYS A 105 15.97 7.02 3.74
N HIS A 106 16.03 7.46 2.49
CA HIS A 106 15.18 8.52 1.96
C HIS A 106 14.61 8.06 0.62
N GLY A 107 13.36 7.59 0.65
CA GLY A 107 12.57 7.38 -0.56
C GLY A 107 11.93 8.69 -0.99
N GLY A 108 12.27 9.17 -2.18
CA GLY A 108 11.65 10.34 -2.78
C GLY A 108 12.33 10.77 -4.09
N PHE A 109 11.66 10.46 -5.19
CA PHE A 109 11.89 10.87 -6.59
C PHE A 109 13.18 10.40 -7.27
N GLY A 110 13.02 9.34 -8.07
CA GLY A 110 13.88 8.98 -9.19
C GLY A 110 13.04 8.71 -10.44
#